data_AF-A0A3A0DVE8-F1
#
_entry.id   AF-A0A3A0DVE8-F1
#
_cell.length_a   1.000
_cell.length_b   1.000
_cell.length_c   1.000
_cell.angle_alpha   90.00
_cell.angle_beta   90.00
_cell.angle_gamma   90.00
#
_symmetry.space_group_name_H-M   'P 1'
#
loop_
_entity.id
_entity.type
_entity.pdbx_description
1 polymer ?
#
loop_
_entity_poly.entity_id
_entity_poly.type
_entity_poly.pdbx_seq_one_letter_code
_entity_poly.pdbx_strand_id
1 'polypeptide(L)'
;MAKGDPVAGRSTLVVTATDPDTRRARLRVYTDRDTGIMLRREVLDSRAEVVRAVGFVDVKKLGGSRSTPPPTPKAKDRTPASV
;
A
#
# COMPACT_ATOMS: atom_id res chain seq x y z
N MET A 1 -4.59 -10.99 8.56
CA MET A 1 -5.07 -9.64 8.23
C MET A 1 -6.35 -9.40 8.99
N ALA A 2 -6.55 -8.21 9.55
CA ALA A 2 -7.77 -7.89 10.28
C ALA A 2 -8.84 -7.35 9.32
N LYS A 3 -10.12 -7.44 9.70
CA LYS A 3 -11.19 -6.70 9.00
C LYS A 3 -10.95 -5.19 9.19
N GLY A 4 -11.07 -4.42 8.11
CA GLY A 4 -10.98 -2.95 8.16
C GLY A 4 -12.32 -2.26 7.96
N ASP A 5 -12.31 -0.96 8.20
CA ASP A 5 -13.41 -0.08 7.83
C ASP A 5 -13.60 -0.07 6.31
N PRO A 6 -14.86 0.03 5.82
CA PRO A 6 -15.11 0.19 4.41
C PRO A 6 -14.44 1.45 3.83
N VAL A 7 -13.91 1.35 2.62
CA VAL A 7 -13.32 2.50 1.89
C VAL A 7 -13.98 2.56 0.52
N ALA A 8 -14.48 3.74 0.14
CA ALA A 8 -15.24 3.94 -1.10
C ALA A 8 -16.38 2.90 -1.29
N GLY A 9 -17.07 2.57 -0.19
CA GLY A 9 -18.17 1.58 -0.18
C GLY A 9 -17.73 0.11 -0.30
N ARG A 10 -16.42 -0.18 -0.33
CA ARG A 10 -15.88 -1.54 -0.50
C ARG A 10 -15.39 -2.11 0.82
N SER A 11 -15.62 -3.40 1.03
CA SER A 11 -15.14 -4.10 2.21
C SER A 11 -13.62 -4.27 2.18
N THR A 12 -12.95 -4.15 3.33
CA THR A 12 -11.48 -4.13 3.38
C THR A 12 -10.87 -5.14 4.34
N LEU A 13 -9.63 -5.52 4.04
CA LEU A 13 -8.68 -6.13 4.96
C LEU A 13 -7.60 -5.10 5.33
N VAL A 14 -7.13 -5.15 6.56
CA VAL A 14 -6.08 -4.27 7.07
C VAL A 14 -4.77 -5.03 7.21
N VAL A 15 -3.73 -4.42 6.65
CA VAL A 15 -2.34 -4.82 6.78
C VAL A 15 -1.59 -3.71 7.49
N THR A 16 -0.95 -4.05 8.60
CA THR A 16 -0.03 -3.14 9.29
C THR A 16 1.39 -3.52 8.89
N ALA A 17 2.12 -2.60 8.27
CA ALA A 17 3.53 -2.79 7.97
C ALA A 17 4.37 -2.30 9.14
N THR A 18 5.27 -3.17 9.59
CA THR A 18 6.13 -2.94 10.72
C THR A 18 7.57 -2.80 10.23
N ASP A 19 8.27 -1.80 10.75
CA ASP A 19 9.70 -1.61 10.55
C ASP A 19 10.48 -2.76 11.22
N PRO A 20 11.34 -3.49 10.48
CA PRO A 20 11.99 -4.70 11.00
C PRO A 20 12.98 -4.40 12.14
N ASP A 21 13.62 -3.22 12.12
CA ASP A 21 14.66 -2.84 13.08
C ASP A 21 14.02 -2.34 14.38
N THR A 22 13.02 -1.47 14.27
CA THR A 22 12.37 -0.85 15.43
C THR A 22 11.17 -1.62 15.94
N ARG A 23 10.66 -2.59 15.16
CA ARG A 23 9.40 -3.32 15.40
C ARG A 23 8.16 -2.42 15.55
N ARG A 24 8.25 -1.16 15.10
CA ARG A 24 7.14 -0.20 15.16
C ARG A 24 6.32 -0.21 13.88
N ALA A 25 5.01 -0.04 14.01
CA ALA A 25 4.15 0.14 12.87
C ALA A 25 4.48 1.47 12.17
N ARG A 26 4.67 1.44 10.84
CA ARG A 26 4.93 2.63 10.02
C ARG A 26 3.82 2.91 9.02
N LEU A 27 3.05 1.88 8.71
CA LEU A 27 2.01 1.96 7.70
C LEU A 27 0.82 1.12 8.06
N ARG A 28 -0.38 1.64 7.82
CA ARG A 28 -1.61 0.87 7.77
C ARG A 28 -2.18 0.94 6.36
N VAL A 29 -2.49 -0.21 5.79
CA VAL A 29 -3.00 -0.34 4.42
C VAL A 29 -4.34 -1.05 4.47
N TYR A 30 -5.34 -0.45 3.84
CA TYR A 30 -6.66 -1.03 3.66
C TYR A 30 -6.74 -1.53 2.22
N THR A 31 -6.88 -2.84 2.05
CA THR A 31 -7.01 -3.49 0.76
C THR A 31 -8.45 -3.96 0.55
N ASP A 32 -8.96 -3.82 -0.67
CA ASP A 32 -10.23 -4.40 -1.09
C ASP A 32 -10.19 -5.91 -0.86
N ARG A 33 -11.16 -6.44 -0.11
CA ARG A 33 -11.17 -7.84 0.33
C ARG A 33 -11.19 -8.82 -0.85
N ASP A 34 -11.87 -8.46 -1.94
CA ASP A 34 -12.16 -9.37 -3.04
C ASP A 34 -11.09 -9.31 -4.13
N THR A 35 -10.54 -8.12 -4.36
CA THR A 35 -9.59 -7.85 -5.46
C THR A 35 -8.15 -7.64 -5.01
N GLY A 36 -7.92 -7.38 -3.72
CA GLY A 36 -6.62 -7.09 -3.14
C GLY A 36 -6.05 -5.71 -3.47
N ILE A 37 -6.78 -4.86 -4.21
CA ILE A 37 -6.34 -3.51 -4.56
C ILE A 37 -6.26 -2.65 -3.29
N MET A 38 -5.21 -1.85 -3.15
CA MET A 38 -5.09 -0.89 -2.05
C MET A 38 -6.10 0.25 -2.22
N LEU A 39 -6.95 0.45 -1.22
CA LEU A 39 -7.99 1.47 -1.21
C LEU A 39 -7.62 2.69 -0.34
N ARG A 40 -6.87 2.48 0.74
CA ARG A 40 -6.36 3.54 1.62
C ARG A 40 -5.00 3.18 2.19
N ARG A 41 -4.14 4.18 2.32
CA ARG A 41 -2.82 4.09 2.94
C ARG A 41 -2.68 5.18 3.99
N GLU A 42 -2.32 4.78 5.20
CA GLU A 42 -2.04 5.66 6.34
C GLU A 42 -0.59 5.51 6.75
N VAL A 43 0.13 6.64 6.82
CA VAL A 43 1.47 6.72 7.41
C VAL A 43 1.32 7.00 8.89
N LEU A 44 2.01 6.20 9.69
CA LEU A 44 1.96 6.26 11.15
C LEU A 44 3.24 6.89 11.69
N ASP A 45 3.13 7.66 12.76
CA ASP A 45 4.27 8.15 13.52
C ASP A 45 4.77 7.12 14.54
N SER A 46 5.72 7.53 15.39
CA SER A 46 6.33 6.68 16.41
C SER A 46 5.38 6.28 17.55
N ARG A 47 4.24 6.95 17.68
CA ARG A 47 3.15 6.66 18.64
C ARG A 47 2.00 5.87 17.99
N ALA A 48 2.17 5.44 16.74
CA ALA A 48 1.16 4.77 15.92
C ALA A 48 -0.04 5.65 15.56
N GLU A 49 0.12 6.98 15.62
CA GLU A 49 -0.89 7.94 15.20
C GLU A 49 -0.76 8.26 13.71
N VAL A 50 -1.89 8.52 13.04
CA VAL A 50 -1.91 8.81 11.62
C VAL A 50 -1.43 10.24 11.37
N VAL A 51 -0.30 10.37 10.67
CA VAL A 51 0.25 11.69 10.28
C VAL A 51 -0.01 12.04 8.82
N ARG A 52 -0.36 11.05 8.00
CA ARG A 52 -0.76 11.26 6.61
C ARG A 52 -1.64 10.12 6.13
N ALA A 53 -2.73 10.44 5.44
CA ALA A 53 -3.58 9.46 4.80
C ALA A 53 -3.86 9.82 3.34
N VAL A 54 -3.93 8.81 2.48
CA VAL A 54 -4.42 8.92 1.11
C VAL A 54 -5.38 7.76 0.88
N GLY A 55 -6.54 8.02 0.30
CA GLY A 55 -7.51 6.99 0.00
C GLY A 55 -8.47 7.39 -1.10
N PHE A 56 -9.12 6.41 -1.69
CA PHE A 56 -10.17 6.64 -2.68
C PHE A 56 -11.48 7.01 -1.98
N VAL A 57 -12.21 7.94 -2.59
CA VAL A 57 -13.57 8.31 -2.19
C VAL A 57 -14.63 7.56 -3.01
N ASP A 58 -14.29 7.17 -4.24
CA ASP A 58 -15.12 6.37 -5.15
C ASP A 58 -14.22 5.48 -6.02
N VAL A 59 -14.65 4.26 -6.30
CA VAL A 59 -13.90 3.28 -7.12
C VAL A 59 -14.85 2.53 -8.05
N LYS A 60 -14.83 2.93 -9.33
CA LYS A 60 -15.64 2.32 -10.38
C LYS A 60 -14.84 1.28 -11.17
N LYS A 61 -15.50 0.17 -11.53
CA LYS A 61 -14.94 -0.78 -12.50
C LYS A 61 -15.07 -0.16 -13.89
N LEU A 62 -13.96 0.24 -14.48
CA LEU A 62 -13.90 0.59 -15.90
C LEU A 62 -13.74 -0.73 -16.67
N GLY A 63 -14.58 -0.96 -17.69
CA GLY A 63 -14.48 -2.17 -18.51
C GLY A 63 -13.12 -2.23 -19.20
N GLY A 64 -12.34 -3.28 -18.94
CA GLY A 64 -11.01 -3.49 -19.53
C GLY A 64 -10.30 -4.70 -18.91
N SER A 65 -9.49 -5.41 -19.71
CA SER A 65 -8.59 -6.44 -19.20
C SER A 65 -7.51 -5.79 -18.32
N ARG A 66 -7.00 -6.52 -17.31
CA ARG A 66 -5.87 -6.05 -16.49
C ARG A 66 -4.71 -5.69 -17.43
N SER A 67 -4.30 -4.43 -17.45
CA SER A 67 -3.06 -4.03 -18.12
C SER A 67 -1.90 -4.72 -17.43
N THR A 68 -1.00 -5.34 -18.20
CA THR A 68 0.24 -5.88 -17.66
C THR A 68 1.01 -4.75 -16.96
N PRO A 69 1.60 -5.01 -15.78
CA PRO A 69 2.45 -4.02 -15.12
C PRO A 69 3.56 -3.58 -16.09
N PRO A 70 3.92 -2.29 -16.11
CA PRO A 70 5.10 -1.87 -16.87
C PRO A 70 6.33 -2.64 -16.39
N PRO A 71 7.26 -3.01 -17.29
CA PRO A 71 8.46 -3.73 -16.91
C PRO A 71 9.23 -2.92 -15.85
N THR A 72 9.61 -3.59 -14.75
CA THR A 72 10.45 -2.98 -13.72
C THR A 72 11.75 -2.48 -14.36
N PRO A 73 12.14 -1.20 -14.20
CA PRO A 73 13.42 -0.73 -14.68
C PRO A 73 14.52 -1.61 -14.07
N LYS A 74 15.30 -2.30 -14.92
CA LYS A 74 16.50 -2.99 -14.44
C LYS A 74 17.40 -1.94 -13.80
N ALA A 75 17.75 -2.14 -12.53
CA ALA A 75 18.74 -1.30 -11.87
C ALA A 75 19.98 -1.25 -12.77
N LYS A 76 20.41 -0.05 -13.19
CA LYS A 76 21.68 0.09 -13.90
C LYS A 76 22.75 -0.49 -12.98
N ASP A 77 23.49 -1.48 -13.47
CA ASP A 77 24.67 -2.01 -12.77
C ASP A 77 25.52 -0.83 -12.34
N ARG A 78 25.58 -0.64 -11.03
CA ARG A 78 26.43 0.38 -10.41
C ARG A 78 27.84 -0.16 -10.52
N THR A 79 28.51 0.18 -11.62
CA THR A 79 29.93 -0.12 -11.83
C THR A 79 30.67 0.47 -10.62
N PRO A 80 31.36 -0.33 -9.79
CA PRO A 80 32.18 0.24 -8.74
C PRO A 80 33.32 1.00 -9.40
N ALA A 81 33.47 2.28 -9.05
CA ALA A 81 34.65 3.04 -9.41
C ALA A 81 35.86 2.38 -8.72
N SER A 82 36.81 1.90 -9.50
CA SER A 82 38.11 1.48 -9.00
C SER A 82 38.83 2.69 -8.39
N VAL A 83 39.30 2.55 -7.16
CA VAL A 83 40.28 3.43 -6.50
C VAL A 83 41.66 2.82 -6.70
#